data_AF-J9FNE7-F1
#
_entry.id   AF-J9FNE7-F1
#
_cell.length_a   1.000
_cell.length_b   1.000
_cell.length_c   1.000
_cell.angle_alpha   90.00
_cell.angle_beta   90.00
_cell.angle_gamma   90.00
#
_symmetry.space_group_name_H-M   'P 1'
#
loop_
_entity.id
_entity.type
_entity.pdbx_description
1 polymer ?
#
loop_
_entity_poly.entity_id
_entity_poly.type
_entity_poly.pdbx_seq_one_letter_code
_entity_poly.pdbx_strand_id
1 'polypeptide(L)'
;MKKSVLLASAAMMMCYFTSCGGGKKAEDPATSAAETKTEAAAPEYKLMTGLPEVDITTFPKDKEGRYVIFDGKTFNGWRGYNRADVPGAWKIEDGALKITGSGAGEAGASNGGDLIFADKLKNFELELEWKVAKGSN
;
A
#
# COMPACT_ATOMS: atom_id res chain seq x y z
N MET A 1 18.51 -68.21 -13.73
CA MET A 1 19.89 -68.01 -14.24
C MET A 1 20.37 -66.62 -13.81
N LYS A 2 21.50 -66.57 -13.09
CA LYS A 2 22.50 -65.48 -12.90
C LYS A 2 21.94 -64.04 -12.71
N LYS A 3 21.72 -63.55 -11.48
CA LYS A 3 22.65 -62.98 -10.45
C LYS A 3 23.23 -61.59 -10.80
N SER A 4 22.90 -60.59 -9.98
CA SER A 4 23.82 -59.80 -9.10
C SER A 4 23.28 -58.36 -8.85
N VAL A 5 22.84 -58.00 -7.63
CA VAL A 5 23.57 -57.45 -6.44
C VAL A 5 23.59 -55.90 -6.49
N LEU A 6 22.75 -55.17 -5.71
CA LEU A 6 22.83 -54.77 -4.26
C LEU A 6 23.84 -53.66 -3.92
N LEU A 7 23.34 -52.62 -3.23
CA LEU A 7 23.92 -51.76 -2.16
C LEU A 7 23.39 -50.31 -2.33
N ALA A 8 22.37 -49.82 -1.60
CA ALA A 8 22.19 -49.57 -0.16
C ALA A 8 22.93 -48.32 0.40
N SER A 9 22.12 -47.38 0.89
CA SER A 9 22.44 -46.34 1.90
C SER A 9 23.35 -45.18 1.43
N ALA A 10 23.41 -43.99 2.02
CA ALA A 10 22.79 -43.38 3.19
C ALA A 10 22.85 -41.85 3.01
N ALA A 11 22.07 -41.11 3.79
CA ALA A 11 22.14 -39.65 3.89
C ALA A 11 23.51 -39.14 4.38
N MET A 12 23.99 -38.01 3.87
CA MET A 12 24.88 -37.12 4.63
C MET A 12 24.85 -35.67 4.11
N MET A 13 24.61 -34.78 5.05
CA MET A 13 24.62 -33.32 4.97
C MET A 13 26.03 -32.77 4.70
N MET A 14 26.15 -31.75 3.85
CA MET A 14 27.27 -30.80 3.90
C MET A 14 26.87 -29.46 3.25
N CYS A 15 26.57 -28.47 4.10
CA CYS A 15 26.73 -27.06 3.75
C CYS A 15 28.20 -26.82 3.39
N TYR A 16 28.52 -25.98 2.40
CA TYR A 16 29.59 -24.98 2.49
C TYR A 16 29.49 -24.02 1.30
N PHE A 17 29.29 -22.75 1.62
CA PHE A 17 29.49 -21.62 0.72
C PHE A 17 30.97 -21.57 0.29
N THR A 18 31.24 -21.44 -1.01
CA THR A 18 32.55 -20.99 -1.52
C THR A 18 32.29 -19.94 -2.61
N SER A 19 32.49 -18.66 -2.31
CA SER A 19 33.77 -17.97 -2.08
C SER A 19 34.33 -17.45 -3.41
N CYS A 20 34.30 -16.12 -3.53
CA CYS A 20 34.87 -15.35 -4.61
C CYS A 20 36.33 -15.72 -4.89
N GLY A 21 36.69 -15.73 -6.18
CA GLY A 21 38.06 -15.88 -6.65
C GLY A 21 38.95 -14.74 -6.14
N GLY A 22 40.08 -15.12 -5.53
CA GLY A 22 41.14 -14.22 -5.10
C GLY A 22 42.34 -14.25 -6.05
N GLY A 23 42.90 -13.07 -6.33
CA GLY A 23 44.24 -12.85 -6.88
C GLY A 23 44.93 -11.71 -6.11
N LYS A 24 46.16 -11.96 -5.64
CA LYS A 24 46.90 -11.32 -4.53
C LYS A 24 47.43 -9.87 -4.73
N LYS A 25 47.24 -9.09 -3.65
CA LYS A 25 48.21 -8.39 -2.73
C LYS A 25 49.18 -7.30 -3.25
N ALA A 26 49.01 -6.09 -2.69
CA ALA A 26 50.07 -5.23 -2.13
C ALA A 26 49.45 -4.20 -1.14
N GLU A 27 50.02 -4.06 0.07
CA GLU A 27 49.77 -2.98 1.06
C GLU A 27 50.81 -1.88 0.79
N ASP A 28 50.47 -0.57 0.72
CA ASP A 28 50.55 0.46 1.79
C ASP A 28 50.31 1.87 1.11
N PRO A 29 50.17 3.02 1.80
CA PRO A 29 49.13 3.49 2.71
C PRO A 29 48.43 4.79 2.20
N ALA A 30 47.38 5.21 2.90
CA ALA A 30 46.77 6.56 2.89
C ALA A 30 46.24 7.13 1.55
N THR A 31 44.95 6.92 1.27
CA THR A 31 44.11 8.00 0.72
C THR A 31 42.67 7.78 1.20
N SER A 32 42.14 8.78 1.90
CA SER A 32 40.72 8.92 2.20
C SER A 32 39.93 8.98 0.90
N ALA A 33 39.44 7.85 0.41
CA ALA A 33 38.43 7.81 -0.64
C ALA A 33 37.06 7.89 0.05
N ALA A 34 36.47 9.08 -0.01
CA ALA A 34 35.10 9.32 0.39
C ALA A 34 34.19 8.29 -0.31
N GLU A 35 33.44 7.54 0.48
CA GLU A 35 32.34 6.73 -0.01
C GLU A 35 31.28 7.69 -0.58
N THR A 36 31.21 7.79 -1.91
CA THR A 36 30.08 8.40 -2.59
C THR A 36 28.88 7.48 -2.38
N LYS A 37 28.20 7.69 -1.24
CA LYS A 37 26.88 7.17 -0.96
C LYS A 37 25.94 7.71 -2.03
N THR A 38 25.58 6.88 -3.00
CA THR A 38 24.50 7.18 -3.93
C THR A 38 23.21 7.17 -3.11
N GLU A 39 22.78 8.35 -2.69
CA GLU A 39 21.50 8.59 -2.06
C GLU A 39 20.42 8.38 -3.12
N ALA A 40 19.56 7.38 -2.91
CA ALA A 40 18.38 7.19 -3.76
C ALA A 40 17.53 8.45 -3.67
N ALA A 41 17.38 9.15 -4.80
CA ALA A 41 16.55 10.34 -4.88
C ALA A 41 15.14 10.03 -4.37
N ALA A 42 14.67 10.80 -3.39
CA ALA A 42 13.30 10.69 -2.89
C ALA A 42 12.32 10.88 -4.06
N PRO A 43 11.23 10.08 -4.14
CA PRO A 43 10.26 10.21 -5.21
C PRO A 43 9.67 11.62 -5.22
N GLU A 44 9.55 12.21 -6.40
CA GLU A 44 8.89 13.50 -6.60
C GLU A 44 7.40 13.36 -6.24
N TYR A 45 6.92 14.14 -5.26
CA TYR A 45 5.52 14.15 -4.87
C TYR A 45 4.74 15.10 -5.78
N LYS A 46 3.87 14.55 -6.63
CA LYS A 46 2.97 15.37 -7.45
C LYS A 46 1.77 15.80 -6.61
N LEU A 47 1.69 17.09 -6.28
CA LEU A 47 0.50 17.65 -5.65
C LEU A 47 -0.64 17.67 -6.66
N MET A 48 -1.74 17.00 -6.32
CA MET A 48 -2.99 17.03 -7.08
C MET A 48 -3.66 18.39 -6.85
N THR A 49 -3.29 19.40 -7.63
CA THR A 49 -3.88 20.75 -7.55
C THR A 49 -5.10 20.87 -8.48
N GLY A 50 -6.07 21.69 -8.10
CA GLY A 50 -7.24 22.01 -8.93
C GLY A 50 -8.37 20.99 -8.94
N LEU A 51 -8.35 19.99 -8.05
CA LEU A 51 -9.50 19.12 -7.81
C LEU A 51 -10.42 19.73 -6.74
N PRO A 52 -11.73 19.37 -6.70
CA PRO A 52 -12.64 19.83 -5.67
C PRO A 52 -12.13 19.48 -4.27
N GLU A 53 -12.20 20.45 -3.36
CA GLU A 53 -11.89 20.30 -1.95
C GLU A 53 -13.08 20.83 -1.13
N VAL A 54 -13.17 20.41 0.13
CA VAL A 54 -14.17 20.91 1.08
C VAL A 54 -13.49 21.47 2.32
N ASP A 55 -14.20 22.32 3.05
CA ASP A 55 -13.80 22.81 4.36
C ASP A 55 -14.55 22.00 5.43
N ILE A 56 -13.83 21.17 6.20
CA ILE A 56 -14.41 20.33 7.26
C ILE A 56 -15.18 21.15 8.30
N THR A 57 -14.86 22.43 8.49
CA THR A 57 -15.56 23.28 9.47
C THR A 57 -17.02 23.55 9.11
N THR A 58 -17.41 23.27 7.87
CA THR A 58 -18.80 23.36 7.38
C THR A 58 -19.64 22.12 7.70
N PHE A 59 -19.01 21.02 8.15
CA PHE A 59 -19.69 19.78 8.49
C PHE A 59 -20.25 19.83 9.92
N PRO A 60 -21.36 19.12 10.19
CA PRO A 60 -21.92 19.05 11.52
C PRO A 60 -20.96 18.35 12.48
N LYS A 61 -21.10 18.66 13.77
CA LYS A 61 -20.40 17.95 14.85
C LYS A 61 -21.37 17.07 15.63
N ASP A 62 -20.88 15.95 16.14
CA ASP A 62 -21.61 15.14 17.11
C ASP A 62 -21.57 15.76 18.52
N LYS A 63 -22.07 15.03 19.52
CA LYS A 63 -22.19 15.52 20.91
C LYS A 63 -20.83 15.66 21.58
N GLU A 64 -19.84 14.91 21.10
CA GLU A 64 -18.46 14.89 21.57
C GLU A 64 -17.60 15.93 20.85
N GLY A 65 -18.16 16.64 19.86
CA GLY A 65 -17.49 17.71 19.12
C GLY A 65 -16.67 17.23 17.93
N ARG A 66 -16.80 15.97 17.52
CA ARG A 66 -16.15 15.38 16.33
C ARG A 66 -16.93 15.76 15.08
N TYR A 67 -16.22 16.11 14.00
CA TYR A 67 -16.88 16.37 12.72
C TYR A 67 -17.43 15.07 12.13
N VAL A 68 -18.70 15.10 11.73
CA VAL A 68 -19.38 13.99 11.06
C VAL A 68 -19.17 14.15 9.56
N ILE A 69 -18.18 13.44 9.01
CA ILE A 69 -17.75 13.54 7.60
C ILE A 69 -18.56 12.66 6.64
N PHE A 70 -19.48 11.85 7.16
CA PHE A 70 -20.42 11.06 6.37
C PHE A 70 -21.80 11.07 7.02
N ASP A 71 -22.80 11.50 6.26
CA ASP A 71 -24.17 11.69 6.72
C ASP A 71 -25.06 10.45 6.55
N GLY A 72 -24.50 9.35 6.02
CA GLY A 72 -25.23 8.12 5.71
C GLY A 72 -26.03 8.17 4.40
N LYS A 73 -25.98 9.26 3.63
CA LYS A 73 -26.96 9.54 2.55
C LYS A 73 -26.34 10.11 1.28
N THR A 74 -25.29 10.91 1.41
CA THR A 74 -24.66 11.62 0.29
C THR A 74 -23.15 11.41 0.28
N PHE A 75 -22.55 11.64 -0.88
CA PHE A 75 -21.09 11.72 -1.02
C PHE A 75 -20.58 13.15 -0.77
N ASN A 76 -21.29 13.96 0.01
CA ASN A 76 -20.83 15.32 0.30
C ASN A 76 -19.45 15.27 0.98
N GLY A 77 -18.48 16.00 0.42
CA GLY A 77 -17.09 15.95 0.86
C GLY A 77 -16.26 14.79 0.32
N TRP A 78 -16.84 13.86 -0.42
CA TRP A 78 -16.13 12.69 -0.96
C TRP A 78 -15.94 12.78 -2.47
N ARG A 79 -14.78 12.31 -2.93
CA ARG A 79 -14.48 12.11 -4.36
C ARG A 79 -13.46 10.99 -4.53
N GLY A 80 -13.23 10.54 -5.75
CA GLY A 80 -12.16 9.59 -6.03
C GLY A 80 -10.77 10.20 -5.87
N TYR A 81 -9.79 9.38 -5.52
CA TYR A 81 -8.38 9.75 -5.62
C TYR A 81 -8.02 10.10 -7.08
N ASN A 82 -7.28 11.20 -7.29
CA ASN A 82 -6.88 11.71 -8.61
C ASN A 82 -8.03 12.01 -9.60
N ARG A 83 -9.24 12.31 -9.11
CA ARG A 83 -10.39 12.69 -9.94
C ARG A 83 -11.35 13.59 -9.18
N ALA A 84 -12.23 14.25 -9.93
CA ALA A 84 -13.18 15.23 -9.37
C ALA A 84 -14.51 14.59 -8.93
N ASP A 85 -14.83 13.41 -9.45
CA ASP A 85 -16.07 12.69 -9.22
C ASP A 85 -15.89 11.46 -8.32
N VAL A 86 -17.00 10.92 -7.82
CA VAL A 86 -17.02 9.65 -7.08
C VAL A 86 -16.92 8.49 -8.07
N PRO A 87 -16.01 7.50 -7.89
CA PRO A 87 -15.95 6.36 -8.79
C PRO A 87 -17.24 5.54 -8.75
N GLY A 88 -17.69 5.06 -9.91
CA GLY A 88 -18.98 4.37 -10.03
C GLY A 88 -19.07 3.04 -9.28
N ALA A 89 -17.94 2.47 -8.83
CA ALA A 89 -17.94 1.29 -7.98
C ALA A 89 -18.40 1.58 -6.53
N TRP A 90 -18.35 2.84 -6.10
CA TRP A 90 -18.82 3.27 -4.79
C TRP A 90 -20.30 3.63 -4.83
N LYS A 91 -21.04 3.17 -3.83
CA LYS A 91 -22.45 3.50 -3.61
C LYS A 91 -22.71 3.73 -2.13
N ILE A 92 -23.84 4.36 -1.85
CA ILE A 92 -24.40 4.44 -0.50
C ILE A 92 -25.49 3.40 -0.40
N GLU A 93 -25.34 2.48 0.55
CA GLU A 93 -26.27 1.37 0.79
C GLU A 93 -26.39 1.16 2.30
N ASP A 94 -27.62 1.09 2.80
CA ASP A 94 -27.92 0.89 4.22
C ASP A 94 -27.21 1.87 5.17
N GLY A 95 -27.06 3.13 4.73
CA GLY A 95 -26.38 4.16 5.51
C GLY A 95 -24.85 4.05 5.53
N ALA A 96 -24.25 3.23 4.65
CA ALA A 96 -22.82 3.01 4.57
C ALA A 96 -22.24 3.34 3.19
N LEU A 97 -20.99 3.82 3.16
CA LEU A 97 -20.17 3.85 1.95
C LEU A 97 -19.77 2.40 1.60
N LYS A 98 -20.16 1.92 0.42
CA LYS A 98 -19.92 0.54 -0.02
C LYS A 98 -19.25 0.52 -1.38
N ILE A 99 -18.09 -0.13 -1.46
CA ILE A 99 -17.45 -0.43 -2.74
C ILE A 99 -17.92 -1.78 -3.27
N THR A 100 -18.20 -1.84 -4.57
CA THR A 100 -18.43 -3.08 -5.30
C THR A 100 -17.12 -3.53 -5.93
N GLY A 101 -16.42 -4.44 -5.26
CA GLY A 101 -15.16 -5.00 -5.75
C GLY A 101 -15.35 -5.84 -7.02
N SER A 102 -14.36 -5.81 -7.90
CA SER A 102 -14.29 -6.65 -9.11
C SER A 102 -13.95 -8.12 -8.83
N GLY A 103 -13.40 -8.41 -7.64
CA GLY A 103 -12.84 -9.71 -7.28
C GLY A 103 -11.42 -9.96 -7.83
N ALA A 104 -10.84 -9.03 -8.58
CA ALA A 104 -9.49 -9.16 -9.17
C ALA A 104 -8.46 -8.20 -8.54
N GLY A 105 -8.65 -7.84 -7.27
CA GLY A 105 -7.81 -6.87 -6.57
C GLY A 105 -7.84 -5.48 -7.20
N GLU A 106 -6.73 -4.76 -7.11
CA GLU A 106 -6.59 -3.36 -7.59
C GLU A 106 -6.84 -3.22 -9.11
N ALA A 107 -6.50 -4.24 -9.89
CA ALA A 107 -6.51 -4.15 -11.35
C ALA A 107 -7.91 -4.33 -12.00
N GLY A 108 -8.91 -4.77 -11.23
CA GLY A 108 -10.11 -5.36 -11.84
C GLY A 108 -11.29 -4.43 -12.10
N ALA A 109 -11.33 -3.22 -11.55
CA ALA A 109 -12.50 -2.35 -11.65
C ALA A 109 -12.27 -1.17 -12.62
N SER A 110 -12.92 -1.19 -13.78
CA SER A 110 -12.79 -0.15 -14.82
C SER A 110 -13.23 1.24 -14.37
N ASN A 111 -14.14 1.34 -13.39
CA ASN A 111 -14.53 2.60 -12.74
C ASN A 111 -14.47 2.46 -11.21
N GLY A 112 -13.45 1.76 -10.71
CA GLY A 112 -13.14 1.65 -9.29
C GLY A 112 -12.16 2.72 -8.83
N GLY A 113 -11.32 2.35 -7.87
CA GLY A 113 -10.34 3.22 -7.25
C GLY A 113 -10.76 3.72 -5.88
N ASP A 114 -9.83 4.42 -5.24
CA ASP A 114 -9.96 4.84 -3.85
C ASP A 114 -10.90 6.04 -3.72
N LEU A 115 -11.60 6.08 -2.60
CA LEU A 115 -12.43 7.22 -2.19
C LEU A 115 -11.68 8.01 -1.11
N ILE A 116 -11.72 9.33 -1.21
CA ILE A 116 -11.11 10.22 -0.23
C ILE A 116 -12.12 11.27 0.24
N PHE A 117 -12.01 11.66 1.51
CA PHE A 117 -12.61 12.90 2.00
C PHE A 117 -11.72 14.07 1.55
N ALA A 118 -12.31 15.07 0.91
CA ALA A 118 -11.60 16.08 0.14
C ALA A 118 -11.12 17.27 0.99
N ASP A 119 -10.66 17.01 2.21
CA ASP A 119 -10.00 18.00 3.08
C ASP A 119 -8.69 17.43 3.64
N LYS A 120 -7.64 18.25 3.66
CA LYS A 120 -6.30 17.84 4.13
C LYS A 120 -6.19 18.07 5.63
N LEU A 121 -6.27 16.99 6.38
CA LEU A 121 -6.10 17.02 7.83
C LEU A 121 -4.63 16.76 8.20
N LYS A 122 -4.11 17.50 9.18
CA LYS A 122 -2.74 17.33 9.68
C LYS A 122 -2.70 16.42 10.90
N ASN A 123 -3.25 16.88 12.02
CA ASN A 123 -3.37 16.12 13.26
C ASN A 123 -4.85 15.82 13.46
N PHE A 124 -5.21 14.54 13.52
CA PHE A 124 -6.60 14.12 13.68
C PHE A 124 -6.69 12.78 14.39
N GLU A 125 -7.87 12.50 14.90
CA GLU A 125 -8.31 11.16 15.29
C GLU A 125 -9.51 10.81 14.42
N LEU A 126 -9.53 9.59 13.88
CA LEU A 126 -10.59 9.10 13.00
C LEU A 126 -11.24 7.90 13.65
N GLU A 127 -12.55 7.98 13.82
CA GLU A 127 -13.38 6.85 14.23
C GLU A 127 -14.24 6.41 13.05
N LEU A 128 -14.23 5.11 12.76
CA LEU A 128 -15.06 4.50 11.73
C LEU A 128 -15.37 3.05 12.09
N GLU A 129 -16.52 2.59 11.62
CA GLU A 129 -16.85 1.17 11.57
C GLU A 129 -16.67 0.65 10.15
N TRP A 130 -16.25 -0.60 10.03
CA TRP A 130 -16.07 -1.25 8.74
C TRP A 130 -16.55 -2.71 8.79
N LYS A 131 -16.97 -3.21 7.63
CA LYS A 131 -17.39 -4.60 7.45
C LYS A 131 -16.94 -5.09 6.08
N VAL A 132 -16.44 -6.32 6.05
CA VAL A 132 -15.93 -6.97 4.83
C VAL A 132 -16.65 -8.27 4.55
N ALA A 133 -16.68 -8.67 3.29
CA ALA A 133 -17.07 -10.02 2.89
C ALA A 133 -15.91 -11.00 3.12
N LYS A 134 -16.21 -12.30 3.17
CA LYS A 134 -15.19 -13.35 3.32
C LYS A 134 -14.18 -13.26 2.17
N GLY A 135 -12.90 -13.09 2.49
CA GLY A 135 -11.81 -13.02 1.50
C GLY A 135 -11.58 -11.63 0.89
N SER A 136 -12.30 -10.60 1.35
CA SER A 136 -11.97 -9.21 1.02
C SER A 136 -10.72 -8.73 1.77
N ASN A 137 -10.10 -7.69 1.23
CA ASN A 137 -9.02 -6.91 1.82
C ASN A 137 -9.55 -5.49 2.07
#